data_AF-A0A0F9QVP1-F1
#
_entry.id   AF-A0A0F9QVP1-F1
#
_cell.length_a   1.000
_cell.length_b   1.000
_cell.length_c   1.000
_cell.angle_alpha   90.00
_cell.angle_beta   90.00
_cell.angle_gamma   90.00
#
_symmetry.space_group_name_H-M   'P 1'
#
loop_
_entity.id
_entity.type
_entity.pdbx_description
1 polymer ?
#
loop_
_entity_poly.entity_id
_entity_poly.type
_entity_poly.pdbx_seq_one_letter_code
_entity_poly.pdbx_strand_id
1 'polypeptide(L)' 'MANSKIGTKEFDTVGYIIEYESGEISDTRILELLAHLIKTGQAWTLQGHYGRTAKQLIDGGYISKDGEIESVR' A
#
# COMPACT_ATOMS: atom_id res chain seq x y z
N MET A 1 10.73 30.81 20.85
CA MET A 1 10.90 29.37 20.59
C MET A 1 9.70 28.85 19.82
N ALA A 2 9.85 28.53 18.53
CA ALA A 2 8.86 27.76 17.78
C ALA A 2 9.49 26.40 17.47
N ASN A 3 8.94 25.34 18.06
CA ASN A 3 9.40 23.97 17.85
C ASN A 3 9.02 23.52 16.44
N SER A 4 10.02 23.44 15.55
CA SER A 4 9.96 22.60 14.34
C SER A 4 9.57 21.18 14.75
N LYS A 5 8.36 20.76 14.44
CA LYS A 5 8.02 19.34 14.48
C LYS A 5 8.71 18.67 13.29
N ILE A 6 9.67 17.83 13.65
CA ILE A 6 10.50 16.97 12.82
C ILE A 6 9.60 16.12 11.91
N GLY A 7 9.95 16.05 10.63
CA GLY A 7 9.11 15.50 9.56
C GLY A 7 8.77 14.01 9.70
N THR A 8 7.48 13.72 9.60
CA THR A 8 6.99 12.43 9.11
C THR A 8 6.49 12.69 7.69
N LYS A 9 7.19 12.21 6.67
CA LYS A 9 6.72 12.35 5.29
C LYS A 9 5.44 11.52 5.18
N GLU A 10 4.30 12.17 4.93
CA GLU A 10 3.03 11.48 4.70
C GLU A 10 3.17 10.49 3.52
N PHE A 11 2.42 9.38 3.58
CA PHE A 11 2.39 8.41 2.49
C PHE A 11 1.69 9.05 1.29
N ASP A 12 2.38 9.20 0.16
CA ASP A 12 1.83 9.78 -1.06
C ASP A 12 1.00 8.76 -1.83
N THR A 13 -0.21 8.46 -1.34
CA THR A 13 -1.09 7.45 -1.94
C THR A 13 -1.36 7.71 -3.42
N VAL A 14 -1.51 8.98 -3.82
CA VAL A 14 -1.80 9.35 -5.22
C VAL A 14 -0.61 9.06 -6.11
N GLY A 15 0.60 9.43 -5.69
CA GLY A 15 1.82 9.11 -6.44
C GLY A 15 2.01 7.62 -6.66
N TYR A 16 1.80 6.80 -5.62
CA TYR A 16 1.86 5.34 -5.75
C TYR A 16 0.80 4.78 -6.70
N ILE A 17 -0.45 5.29 -6.65
CA ILE A 17 -1.52 4.86 -7.56
C ILE A 17 -1.15 5.18 -9.02
N ILE A 18 -0.61 6.38 -9.29
CA ILE A 18 -0.22 6.77 -10.65
C ILE A 18 0.83 5.81 -11.22
N GLU A 19 1.87 5.50 -10.45
CA GLU A 19 2.92 4.57 -10.88
C GLU A 19 2.39 3.13 -11.04
N TYR A 20 1.46 2.72 -10.18
CA TYR A 20 0.82 1.40 -10.26
C TYR A 20 0.02 1.24 -11.53
N GLU A 21 -0.85 2.22 -11.83
CA GLU A 21 -1.68 2.21 -13.04
C GLU A 21 -0.86 2.45 -14.32
N SER A 22 0.29 3.12 -14.23
CA SER A 22 1.20 3.27 -15.37
C SER A 22 2.07 2.04 -15.63
N GLY A 23 2.11 1.07 -14.71
CA GLY A 23 2.96 -0.12 -14.80
C GLY A 23 4.46 0.14 -14.54
N GLU A 24 4.80 1.30 -13.97
CA GLU A 24 6.19 1.72 -13.69
C GLU A 24 6.61 1.46 -12.23
N ILE A 25 5.67 1.02 -11.39
CA ILE A 25 5.92 0.71 -9.99
C ILE A 25 6.69 -0.61 -9.83
N SER A 26 7.60 -0.67 -8.87
CA SER A 26 8.32 -1.90 -8.53
C SER A 26 7.54 -2.80 -7.56
N ASP A 27 7.82 -4.10 -7.55
CA ASP A 27 7.15 -5.08 -6.70
C ASP A 27 7.14 -4.70 -5.21
N THR A 28 8.26 -4.21 -4.69
CA THR A 28 8.34 -3.74 -3.29
C THR A 28 7.38 -2.59 -3.03
N ARG A 29 7.26 -1.65 -3.96
CA ARG A 29 6.35 -0.51 -3.84
C ARG A 29 4.89 -0.89 -4.07
N ILE A 30 4.62 -1.93 -4.84
CA ILE A 30 3.29 -2.56 -4.91
C ILE A 30 2.90 -3.07 -3.53
N LEU A 31 3.77 -3.80 -2.84
CA LEU A 31 3.48 -4.28 -1.48
C LEU A 31 3.19 -3.12 -0.53
N GLU A 32 3.98 -2.04 -0.57
CA GLU A 32 3.75 -0.84 0.23
C GLU A 32 2.41 -0.17 -0.06
N LEU A 33 2.06 0.01 -1.35
CA LEU A 33 0.77 0.56 -1.76
C LEU A 33 -0.38 -0.31 -1.25
N LEU A 34 -0.36 -1.61 -1.56
CA LEU A 34 -1.46 -2.50 -1.24
C LEU A 34 -1.60 -2.69 0.27
N ALA A 35 -0.50 -2.75 1.02
CA ALA A 35 -0.51 -2.75 2.49
C ALA A 35 -1.15 -1.48 3.05
N HIS A 36 -0.76 -0.31 2.54
CA HIS A 36 -1.36 0.96 2.92
C HIS A 36 -2.87 1.00 2.62
N LEU A 37 -3.28 0.57 1.42
CA LEU A 37 -4.69 0.55 1.03
C LEU A 37 -5.52 -0.45 1.85
N ILE A 38 -4.96 -1.57 2.28
CA ILE A 38 -5.61 -2.50 3.21
C ILE A 38 -5.80 -1.82 4.56
N LYS A 39 -4.75 -1.20 5.08
CA LYS A 39 -4.73 -0.54 6.39
C LYS A 39 -5.74 0.61 6.50
N THR A 40 -5.94 1.37 5.41
CA THR A 40 -6.94 2.44 5.34
C THR A 40 -8.33 1.95 4.90
N GLY A 41 -8.46 0.67 4.52
CA GLY A 41 -9.68 0.08 3.97
C GLY A 41 -9.97 0.46 2.51
N GLN A 42 -9.13 1.30 1.88
CA GLN A 42 -9.30 1.75 0.50
C GLN A 42 -9.18 0.61 -0.52
N ALA A 43 -8.44 -0.46 -0.21
CA ALA A 43 -8.35 -1.64 -1.08
C ALA A 43 -9.72 -2.27 -1.41
N TRP A 44 -10.71 -2.08 -0.53
CA TRP A 44 -12.04 -2.67 -0.63
C TRP A 44 -13.09 -1.70 -1.19
N THR A 45 -12.75 -0.43 -1.34
CA THR A 45 -13.65 0.62 -1.85
C THR A 45 -13.22 1.14 -3.21
N LEU A 46 -11.92 1.08 -3.54
CA LEU A 46 -11.41 1.39 -4.87
C LEU A 46 -11.88 0.35 -5.89
N GLN A 47 -12.39 0.83 -7.01
CA GLN A 47 -12.88 0.00 -8.10
C GLN A 47 -11.72 -0.61 -8.91
N GLY A 48 -12.03 -1.59 -9.76
CA GLY A 48 -11.05 -2.22 -10.64
C GLY A 48 -10.46 -3.50 -10.04
N HIS A 49 -9.14 -3.55 -9.89
CA HIS A 49 -8.41 -4.78 -9.51
C HIS A 49 -7.75 -4.73 -8.11
N TYR A 50 -7.69 -3.56 -7.45
CA TYR A 50 -7.08 -3.38 -6.13
C TYR A 50 -7.50 -4.43 -5.09
N GLY A 51 -8.81 -4.63 -4.89
CA GLY A 51 -9.30 -5.60 -3.90
C GLY A 51 -8.95 -7.05 -4.23
N ARG A 52 -8.92 -7.43 -5.53
CA ARG A 52 -8.51 -8.78 -5.94
C ARG A 52 -7.02 -8.98 -5.71
N THR A 53 -6.20 -8.00 -6.08
CA THR A 53 -4.75 -8.01 -5.84
C THR A 53 -4.43 -8.06 -4.34
N ALA A 54 -5.07 -7.21 -3.53
CA ALA A 54 -4.93 -7.21 -2.08
C ALA A 54 -5.25 -8.59 -1.48
N LYS A 55 -6.36 -9.20 -1.92
CA LYS A 55 -6.73 -10.55 -1.49
C LYS A 55 -5.68 -11.60 -1.88
N GLN A 56 -5.16 -11.56 -3.11
CA GLN A 56 -4.12 -12.49 -3.54
C GLN A 56 -2.83 -12.38 -2.71
N LEU A 57 -2.44 -11.15 -2.35
CA LEU A 57 -1.26 -10.90 -1.51
C LEU A 57 -1.48 -11.38 -0.07
N ILE A 58 -2.70 -11.23 0.47
CA ILE A 58 -3.07 -11.77 1.78
C ILE A 58 -3.09 -13.29 1.77
N ASP A 59 -3.74 -13.89 0.78
CA ASP A 59 -3.84 -15.35 0.66
C ASP A 59 -2.45 -15.99 0.44
N GLY A 60 -1.54 -15.28 -0.24
CA GLY A 60 -0.14 -15.68 -0.44
C GLY A 60 0.77 -15.41 0.76
N GLY A 61 0.28 -14.75 1.81
CA GLY A 61 1.03 -14.46 3.02
C GLY A 61 2.06 -13.33 2.89
N TYR A 62 2.00 -12.51 1.83
CA TYR A 62 2.90 -11.36 1.65
C TYR A 62 2.48 -10.14 2.47
N ILE A 63 1.17 -10.02 2.74
CA ILE A 63 0.60 -8.93 3.54
C ILE A 63 -0.43 -9.53 4.50
N SER A 64 -0.46 -9.08 5.74
CA SER A 64 -1.50 -9.48 6.69
C SER A 64 -2.84 -8.81 6.37
N LYS A 65 -3.94 -9.33 6.93
CA LYS A 65 -5.27 -8.70 6.83
C LYS A 65 -5.33 -7.28 7.42
N ASP A 66 -4.35 -6.92 8.26
CA ASP A 66 -4.26 -5.63 8.93
C ASP A 66 -3.36 -4.64 8.15
N GLY A 67 -2.83 -5.05 6.99
CA GLY A 67 -2.01 -4.21 6.13
C GLY A 67 -0.55 -4.10 6.57
N GLU A 68 -0.02 -5.14 7.24
CA GLU A 68 1.40 -5.25 7.58
C GLU A 68 2.10 -6.15 6.57
N ILE A 69 3.28 -5.74 6.07
CA ILE A 69 4.05 -6.53 5.12
C ILE A 69 4.76 -7.65 5.87
N GLU A 70 4.48 -8.89 5.47
CA GLU A 70 5.12 -10.07 6.03
C GLU A 70 6.29 -10.45 5.13
N SER A 71 7.50 -10.50 5.70
CA SER A 71 8.66 -11.03 4.98
C SER A 71 8.49 -12.55 4.90
N VAL A 72 7.88 -13.02 3.81
CA VAL A 72 7.75 -14.44 3.52
C VAL A 72 9.17 -15.02 3.41
N ARG A 73 9.51 -15.92 4.34
CA ARG A 73 10.79 -16.63 4.41
C ARG A 73 10.83 -17.80 3.43
#